data_AF-A0A2G6KBG1-F1
#
_entry.id   AF-A0A2G6KBG1-F1
#
_cell.length_a   1.000
_cell.length_b   1.000
_cell.length_c   1.000
_cell.angle_alpha   90.00
_cell.angle_beta   90.00
_cell.angle_gamma   90.00
#
_symmetry.space_group_name_H-M   'P 1'
#
loop_
_entity.id
_entity.type
_entity.pdbx_description
1 polymer ?
#
loop_
_entity_poly.entity_id
_entity_poly.type
_entity_poly.pdbx_seq_one_letter_code
_entity_poly.pdbx_strand_id
1 'polypeptide(L)'
;MEELIVSKEDLQNDLSELDRVRCERIMSNYRYEEALEQFDRKYGKGLGEKAVRILRNRFLLKKLILPPEALEEVTTELYESLS
;
A
#
# COMPACT_ATOMS: atom_id res chain seq x y z
N MET A 1 35.02 -11.90 -19.01
CA MET A 1 34.12 -10.86 -18.44
C MET A 1 34.15 -9.73 -19.42
N GLU A 2 33.05 -9.49 -20.15
CA GLU A 2 32.92 -8.28 -20.95
C GLU A 2 32.80 -7.10 -19.99
N GLU A 3 33.70 -6.12 -20.13
CA GLU A 3 33.57 -4.84 -19.45
C GLU A 3 32.32 -4.15 -20.00
N LEU A 4 31.28 -4.04 -19.17
CA LEU A 4 30.12 -3.21 -19.47
C LEU A 4 30.59 -1.75 -19.52
N ILE A 5 30.84 -1.24 -20.71
CA ILE A 5 31.08 0.19 -20.92
C ILE A 5 29.75 0.90 -20.75
N VAL A 6 29.36 1.17 -19.50
CA VAL A 6 28.19 1.97 -19.17
C VAL A 6 28.53 3.42 -19.41
N SER A 7 27.80 4.08 -20.30
CA SER A 7 27.98 5.51 -20.50
C SER A 7 27.52 6.27 -19.27
N LYS A 8 28.15 7.42 -18.99
CA LYS A 8 27.76 8.28 -17.88
C LYS A 8 26.29 8.73 -18.00
N GLU A 9 25.82 8.91 -19.23
CA GLU A 9 24.45 9.33 -19.54
C GLU A 9 23.44 8.22 -19.21
N ASP A 10 23.72 6.97 -19.59
CA ASP A 10 22.86 5.82 -19.26
C ASP A 10 22.74 5.65 -17.74
N LEU A 11 23.86 5.75 -17.02
CA LEU A 11 23.87 5.67 -15.57
C LEU A 11 23.07 6.82 -14.92
N GLN A 12 23.14 8.02 -15.48
CA GLN A 12 22.36 9.17 -14.98
C GLN A 12 20.85 8.98 -15.20
N ASN A 13 20.44 8.41 -16.33
CA ASN A 13 19.05 8.11 -16.63
C ASN A 13 18.52 7.03 -15.69
N ASP A 14 19.25 5.94 -15.51
CA ASP A 14 18.88 4.84 -14.61
C ASP A 14 18.75 5.31 -13.15
N LEU A 15 19.69 6.14 -12.68
CA LEU A 15 19.63 6.70 -11.32
C LEU A 15 18.45 7.65 -11.13
N SER A 16 18.10 8.42 -12.16
CA SER A 16 16.95 9.34 -12.11
C SER A 16 15.63 8.57 -12.04
N GLU A 17 15.51 7.47 -12.78
CA GLU A 17 14.35 6.58 -12.72
C GLU A 17 14.24 5.87 -11.37
N LEU A 18 15.37 5.39 -10.83
CA LEU A 18 15.40 4.81 -9.48
C LEU A 18 14.98 5.82 -8.41
N ASP A 19 15.43 7.07 -8.50
CA ASP A 19 15.04 8.11 -7.55
C ASP A 19 13.55 8.47 -7.67
N ARG A 20 13.00 8.51 -8.88
CA ARG A 20 11.56 8.67 -9.12
C ARG A 20 10.76 7.56 -8.44
N VAL A 21 11.09 6.30 -8.70
CA VAL A 21 10.41 5.14 -8.10
C VAL A 21 10.56 5.14 -6.58
N ARG A 22 11.73 5.52 -6.07
CA ARG A 22 11.96 5.67 -4.62
C ARG A 22 11.06 6.74 -4.01
N CYS A 23 10.94 7.91 -4.65
CA CYS A 23 10.07 8.99 -4.18
C CYS A 23 8.60 8.56 -4.18
N GLU A 24 8.13 7.91 -5.25
CA GLU A 24 6.76 7.38 -5.31
C GLU A 24 6.46 6.40 -4.18
N ARG A 25 7.40 5.52 -3.87
CA ARG A 25 7.28 4.58 -2.75
C ARG A 25 7.21 5.30 -1.39
N ILE A 26 8.06 6.30 -1.17
CA ILE A 26 8.05 7.11 0.06
C ILE A 26 6.69 7.81 0.22
N MET A 27 6.21 8.46 -0.84
CA MET A 27 4.93 9.15 -0.84
C MET A 27 3.76 8.18 -0.62
N SER A 28 3.82 6.99 -1.22
CA SER A 28 2.81 5.94 -0.99
C SER A 28 2.78 5.49 0.47
N ASN A 29 3.94 5.32 1.11
CA ASN A 29 4.01 4.95 2.53
C ASN A 29 3.43 6.05 3.41
N TYR A 30 3.79 7.32 3.16
CA TYR A 30 3.26 8.44 3.92
C TYR A 30 1.72 8.51 3.85
N ARG A 31 1.15 8.39 2.64
CA ARG A 31 -0.30 8.36 2.45
C ARG A 31 -0.97 7.19 3.15
N TYR A 32 -0.31 6.03 3.19
CA TYR A 32 -0.81 4.85 3.90
C TYR A 32 -0.84 5.09 5.42
N GLU A 33 0.23 5.62 5.99
CA GLU A 33 0.31 5.97 7.42
C GLU A 33 -0.74 7.03 7.79
N GLU A 34 -0.92 8.05 6.96
CA GLU A 34 -1.93 9.09 7.17
C GLU A 34 -3.36 8.52 7.13
N ALA A 35 -3.66 7.64 6.18
CA ALA A 35 -4.96 6.98 6.09
C ALA A 35 -5.23 6.08 7.31
N LEU A 36 -4.23 5.37 7.80
CA LEU A 36 -4.33 4.60 9.05
C LEU A 36 -4.60 5.49 10.25
N GLU A 37 -3.86 6.59 10.41
CA GLU A 37 -4.06 7.51 11.52
C GLU A 37 -5.47 8.13 11.50
N GLN A 38 -5.95 8.54 10.31
CA GLN A 38 -7.30 9.06 10.16
C GLN A 38 -8.38 8.01 10.52
N PHE A 39 -8.18 6.75 10.12
CA PHE A 39 -9.07 5.66 10.47
C PHE A 39 -9.10 5.40 11.98
N ASP A 40 -7.92 5.29 12.60
CA ASP A 40 -7.78 5.09 14.04
C ASP A 40 -8.36 6.26 14.85
N ARG A 41 -8.21 7.50 14.37
CA ARG A 41 -8.80 8.68 15.00
C ARG A 41 -10.33 8.62 15.00
N LYS A 42 -10.94 8.06 13.95
CA LYS A 42 -12.40 8.00 13.78
C LYS A 42 -13.02 6.82 14.53
N TYR A 43 -12.38 5.66 14.50
CA TYR A 43 -12.99 4.41 14.98
C TYR A 43 -12.35 3.87 16.27
N GLY A 44 -11.12 4.27 16.59
CA GLY A 44 -10.37 3.80 17.75
C GLY A 44 -8.96 3.33 17.38
N LYS A 45 -8.01 3.58 18.27
CA LYS A 45 -6.59 3.24 18.08
C LYS A 45 -6.39 1.74 17.84
N GLY A 46 -5.64 1.38 16.80
CA GLY A 46 -5.30 0.01 16.42
C GLY A 46 -6.33 -0.68 15.51
N LEU A 47 -7.43 -0.03 15.15
CA LEU A 47 -8.45 -0.62 14.29
C LEU A 47 -8.09 -0.54 12.81
N GLY A 48 -7.33 0.46 12.38
CA GLY A 48 -6.83 0.59 11.01
C GLY A 48 -5.95 -0.59 10.62
N GLU A 49 -5.00 -0.98 11.48
CA GLU A 49 -4.15 -2.16 11.28
C GLU A 49 -4.97 -3.46 11.21
N LYS A 50 -6.00 -3.58 12.07
CA LYS A 50 -6.92 -4.74 12.05
C LYS A 50 -7.70 -4.80 10.73
N ALA A 51 -8.20 -3.67 10.24
CA ALA A 51 -8.91 -3.55 8.97
C ALA A 51 -8.00 -3.89 7.79
N VAL A 52 -6.77 -3.34 7.74
CA VAL A 52 -5.81 -3.65 6.68
C VAL A 52 -5.48 -5.14 6.66
N ARG A 53 -5.32 -5.79 7.82
CA ARG A 53 -5.06 -7.24 7.88
C ARG A 53 -6.20 -8.05 7.27
N ILE A 54 -7.46 -7.71 7.58
CA ILE A 54 -8.64 -8.37 7.00
C ILE A 54 -8.68 -8.16 5.48
N LEU A 55 -8.48 -6.92 5.03
CA LEU A 55 -8.43 -6.57 3.61
C LEU A 55 -7.31 -7.33 2.87
N ARG A 56 -6.09 -7.41 3.42
CA ARG A 56 -4.95 -8.14 2.82
C ARG A 56 -5.22 -9.63 2.71
N ASN A 57 -5.80 -10.24 3.76
CA ASN A 57 -6.14 -11.66 3.73
C ASN A 57 -7.17 -11.98 2.63
N ARG A 58 -8.13 -11.07 2.39
CA ARG A 58 -9.11 -11.20 1.30
C ARG A 58 -8.53 -10.84 -0.07
N PHE A 59 -7.57 -9.93 -0.14
CA PHE A 59 -6.87 -9.55 -1.37
C PHE A 59 -5.99 -10.65 -1.94
N LEU A 60 -5.31 -11.41 -1.06
CA LEU A 60 -4.57 -12.63 -1.42
C LEU A 60 -5.47 -13.67 -2.12
N LEU A 61 -6.80 -13.53 -2.01
CA LEU A 61 -7.79 -14.46 -2.53
C LEU A 61 -8.43 -14.10 -3.88
N LYS A 62 -8.05 -13.03 -4.63
CA LYS A 62 -8.25 -12.85 -6.11
C LYS A 62 -8.49 -11.38 -6.58
N LYS A 63 -7.50 -10.47 -6.52
CA LYS A 63 -7.25 -9.31 -7.44
C LYS A 63 -6.77 -8.08 -6.68
N LEU A 64 -6.01 -7.25 -7.40
CA LEU A 64 -5.34 -6.04 -6.91
C LEU A 64 -6.28 -4.91 -6.46
N ILE A 65 -7.60 -5.08 -6.63
CA ILE A 65 -8.66 -4.14 -6.27
C ILE A 65 -9.81 -5.00 -5.74
N LEU A 66 -10.31 -4.69 -4.55
CA LEU A 66 -11.51 -5.34 -4.01
C LEU A 66 -12.74 -4.91 -4.83
N PRO A 67 -13.51 -5.84 -5.40
CA PRO A 67 -14.79 -5.51 -6.00
C PRO A 67 -15.76 -5.00 -4.91
N PRO A 68 -16.77 -4.18 -5.26
CA PRO A 68 -17.68 -3.55 -4.29
C PRO A 68 -18.34 -4.53 -3.32
N GLU A 69 -18.71 -5.72 -3.80
CA GLU A 69 -19.36 -6.77 -3.00
C GLU A 69 -18.41 -7.28 -1.90
N ALA A 70 -17.13 -7.45 -2.22
CA ALA A 70 -16.12 -7.87 -1.25
C ALA A 70 -15.82 -6.77 -0.21
N LEU A 71 -15.96 -5.49 -0.58
CA LEU A 71 -15.83 -4.39 0.35
C LEU A 71 -16.98 -4.36 1.36
N GLU A 72 -18.20 -4.63 0.90
CA GLU A 72 -19.39 -4.69 1.75
C GLU A 72 -19.28 -5.84 2.77
N GLU A 73 -18.85 -7.03 2.34
CA GLU A 73 -18.62 -8.16 3.25
C GLU A 73 -17.57 -7.86 4.33
N VAL A 74 -16.45 -7.21 3.97
CA VAL A 74 -15.42 -6.82 4.96
C VAL A 74 -15.96 -5.77 5.93
N THR A 75 -16.78 -4.85 5.42
CA THR A 75 -17.38 -3.81 6.25
C THR A 75 -18.31 -4.42 7.30
N THR A 76 -19.15 -5.38 6.91
CA THR A 76 -20.04 -6.10 7.82
C THR A 76 -19.25 -6.85 8.89
N GLU A 77 -18.24 -7.64 8.50
CA GLU A 77 -17.41 -8.40 9.45
C GLU A 77 -16.68 -7.51 10.46
N LEU A 78 -16.16 -6.37 9.98
CA LEU A 78 -15.53 -5.37 10.83
C LEU A 78 -16.52 -4.72 11.79
N TYR A 79 -17.72 -4.37 11.31
CA TYR A 79 -18.75 -3.73 12.11
C TYR A 79 -19.24 -4.65 13.25
N GLU A 80 -19.47 -5.92 12.95
CA GLU A 80 -19.84 -6.93 13.96
C GLU A 80 -18.73 -7.12 15.01
N SER A 81 -17.46 -7.03 14.60
CA SER A 81 -16.31 -7.15 15.50
C SER A 81 -16.09 -5.95 16.43
N LEU A 82 -16.78 -4.83 16.18
CA LEU A 82 -16.69 -3.58 16.96
C LEU A 82 -17.90 -3.34 17.86
N SER A 83 -18.95 -4.15 17.70
CA SER A 83 -20.20 -4.11 18.47
C SER A 83 -20.13 -5.06 19.66
#